data_AF-A0AAW1YZB9-F1
#
_entry.id   AF-A0AAW1YZB9-F1
#
_cell.length_a   1.000
_cell.length_b   1.000
_cell.length_c   1.000
_cell.angle_alpha   90.00
_cell.angle_beta   90.00
_cell.angle_gamma   90.00
#
_symmetry.space_group_name_H-M   'P 1'
#
loop_
_entity.id
_entity.type
_entity.pdbx_description
1 polymer ?
#
loop_
_entity_poly.entity_id
_entity_poly.type
_entity_poly.pdbx_seq_one_letter_code
_entity_poly.pdbx_strand_id
1 'polypeptide(L)'
;MVTLTTFNNIHNYLHNCSDTVKESMCGSDGEEIRHADFTQKMGVNTLPDFADPLSFPGSYEESTADQEVCKQSLTVCIKAYQSPPEEMDSPETSIYPKNDVQLGVENTIICHVTGFFPPPVSYRPRNDGTFHIFSSLKIIPEERDIYSCTVNHRALQGPQTKIWGIQEMAAVRPSVGPALFCGAGFTLALLGVATGIFFFVKGAVTDNTDIAKKEKHFMQWTPPIKTVSRGF
;
A
#
# COMPACT_ATOMS: atom_id res chain seq x y z
N MET A 1 -26.93 5.39 -36.91
CA MET A 1 -27.48 4.53 -35.84
C MET A 1 -26.49 4.57 -34.68
N VAL A 2 -26.68 5.51 -33.76
CA VAL A 2 -26.25 5.42 -32.36
C VAL A 2 -27.42 5.98 -31.60
N THR A 3 -28.15 5.08 -30.94
CA THR A 3 -29.33 5.40 -30.16
C THR A 3 -28.82 5.90 -28.80
N LEU A 4 -28.99 7.18 -28.51
CA LEU A 4 -28.61 7.75 -27.21
C LEU A 4 -29.68 7.33 -26.18
N THR A 5 -29.36 6.29 -25.43
CA THR A 5 -30.09 5.88 -24.23
C THR A 5 -29.90 6.98 -23.18
N THR A 6 -31.01 7.46 -22.60
CA THR A 6 -31.00 8.40 -21.47
C THR A 6 -30.26 7.77 -20.28
N PHE A 7 -29.07 8.25 -19.97
CA PHE A 7 -28.45 8.05 -18.67
C PHE A 7 -29.00 9.11 -17.72
N ASN A 8 -29.59 8.69 -16.60
CA ASN A 8 -29.92 9.56 -15.48
C ASN A 8 -28.60 10.07 -14.87
N ASN A 9 -27.98 11.08 -15.48
CA ASN A 9 -26.78 11.70 -14.95
C ASN A 9 -27.17 12.56 -13.75
N ILE A 10 -26.51 12.31 -12.61
CA ILE A 10 -26.67 13.15 -11.42
C ILE A 10 -25.75 14.35 -11.63
N HIS A 11 -26.33 15.49 -11.99
CA HIS A 11 -25.61 16.77 -12.06
C HIS A 11 -25.42 17.32 -10.65
N ASN A 12 -24.16 17.39 -10.21
CA ASN A 12 -23.79 17.98 -8.92
C ASN A 12 -23.29 19.41 -9.15
N TYR A 13 -24.05 20.38 -8.68
CA TYR A 13 -23.68 21.80 -8.70
C TYR A 13 -23.03 22.14 -7.35
N LEU A 14 -21.74 22.49 -7.37
CA LEU A 14 -21.02 22.89 -6.17
C LEU A 14 -20.66 24.38 -6.26
N HIS A 15 -21.42 25.21 -5.54
CA HIS A 15 -21.15 26.64 -5.41
C HIS A 15 -20.44 26.87 -4.08
N ASN A 16 -19.13 27.08 -4.12
CA ASN A 16 -18.35 27.38 -2.93
C ASN A 16 -18.01 28.88 -2.90
N CYS A 17 -18.25 29.55 -1.79
CA CYS A 17 -17.86 30.95 -1.62
C CYS A 17 -17.04 31.11 -0.34
N SER A 18 -15.94 31.85 -0.47
CA SER A 18 -15.13 32.32 0.64
C SER A 18 -15.07 33.84 0.61
N ASP A 19 -14.76 34.46 1.75
CA ASP A 19 -14.61 35.91 1.84
C ASP A 19 -13.49 36.45 0.93
N THR A 20 -12.48 35.62 0.66
CA THR A 20 -11.27 36.01 -0.10
C THR A 20 -11.21 35.42 -1.51
N VAL A 21 -11.91 34.32 -1.78
CA VAL A 21 -11.81 33.57 -3.04
C VAL A 21 -13.19 33.27 -3.61
N LYS A 22 -13.35 33.53 -4.91
CA LYS A 22 -14.57 33.26 -5.69
C LYS A 22 -14.37 32.03 -6.55
N GLU A 23 -15.24 31.04 -6.43
CA GLU A 23 -15.18 29.80 -7.22
C GLU A 23 -16.58 29.30 -7.58
N SER A 24 -16.73 28.80 -8.80
CA SER A 24 -17.99 28.21 -9.25
C SER A 24 -17.63 27.07 -10.18
N MET A 25 -18.00 25.85 -9.81
CA MET A 25 -17.77 24.66 -10.63
C MET A 25 -19.06 23.83 -10.76
N CYS A 26 -19.20 23.21 -11.92
CA CYS A 26 -20.27 22.27 -12.23
C CYS A 26 -19.66 20.94 -12.67
N GLY A 27 -20.14 19.84 -12.09
CA GLY A 27 -19.70 18.49 -12.43
C GLY A 27 -20.86 17.50 -12.59
N SER A 28 -20.59 16.39 -13.25
CA SER A 28 -21.46 15.21 -13.33
C SER A 28 -20.64 13.98 -12.99
N ASP A 29 -21.17 13.10 -12.16
CA ASP A 29 -20.56 11.80 -11.83
C ASP A 29 -19.09 11.87 -11.32
N GLY A 30 -18.71 13.00 -10.70
CA GLY A 30 -17.36 13.24 -10.19
C GLY A 30 -16.37 13.79 -11.22
N GLU A 31 -16.82 14.03 -12.46
CA GLU A 31 -16.06 14.74 -13.49
C GLU A 31 -16.51 16.21 -13.56
N GLU A 32 -15.54 17.10 -13.73
CA GLU A 32 -15.80 18.53 -13.92
C GLU A 32 -16.21 18.78 -15.38
N ILE A 33 -17.34 19.43 -15.57
CA ILE A 33 -17.85 19.81 -16.89
C ILE A 33 -17.44 21.25 -17.19
N ARG A 34 -17.51 22.14 -16.19
CA ARG A 34 -17.28 23.57 -16.37
C ARG A 34 -16.91 24.24 -15.06
N HIS A 35 -16.10 25.29 -15.13
CA HIS A 35 -15.94 26.26 -14.04
C HIS A 35 -16.00 27.71 -14.56
N ALA A 36 -16.24 28.66 -13.66
CA ALA A 36 -16.11 30.08 -13.95
C ALA A 36 -14.70 30.57 -13.60
N ASP A 37 -13.97 31.09 -14.59
CA ASP A 37 -12.75 31.84 -14.37
C ASP A 37 -13.09 33.30 -14.08
N PHE A 38 -13.04 33.68 -12.80
CA PHE A 38 -13.29 35.06 -12.35
C PHE A 38 -12.16 36.03 -12.70
N THR A 39 -10.98 35.55 -13.08
CA THR A 39 -9.86 36.36 -13.54
C THR A 39 -10.07 36.76 -15.00
N GLN A 40 -10.39 35.78 -15.85
CA GLN A 40 -10.64 35.99 -17.27
C GLN A 40 -12.08 36.42 -17.58
N LYS A 41 -12.96 36.37 -16.57
CA LYS A 41 -14.39 36.70 -16.64
C LYS A 41 -15.15 35.84 -17.66
N MET A 42 -14.89 34.54 -17.66
CA MET A 42 -15.51 33.61 -18.61
C MET A 42 -15.78 32.24 -18.01
N GLY A 43 -16.75 31.52 -18.56
CA GLY A 43 -16.96 30.10 -18.26
C GLY A 43 -16.01 29.24 -19.08
N VAL A 44 -15.18 28.44 -18.41
CA VAL A 44 -14.22 27.51 -19.02
C VAL A 44 -14.83 26.12 -19.05
N ASN A 45 -14.85 25.50 -20.23
CA ASN A 45 -15.30 24.12 -20.41
C ASN A 45 -14.11 23.18 -20.18
N THR A 46 -14.26 22.20 -19.29
CA THR A 46 -13.21 21.24 -18.93
C THR A 46 -13.47 19.84 -19.46
N LEU A 47 -14.52 19.68 -20.29
CA LEU A 47 -14.78 18.45 -21.03
C LEU A 47 -13.59 18.07 -21.94
N PRO A 48 -13.27 16.78 -22.05
CA PRO A 48 -12.23 16.31 -22.97
C PRO A 48 -12.53 16.66 -24.43
N ASP A 49 -11.48 16.81 -25.25
CA ASP A 49 -11.60 17.16 -26.68
C ASP A 49 -12.46 16.19 -27.51
N PHE A 50 -12.65 14.95 -27.04
CA PHE A 50 -13.48 13.94 -27.71
C PHE A 50 -14.97 14.06 -27.36
N ALA A 51 -15.32 14.80 -26.31
CA ALA A 51 -16.70 15.05 -25.91
C ALA A 51 -17.26 16.24 -26.70
N ASP A 52 -18.53 16.18 -27.07
CA ASP A 52 -19.17 17.27 -27.79
C ASP A 52 -19.09 18.57 -26.96
N PRO A 53 -18.54 19.68 -27.51
CA PRO A 53 -18.34 20.89 -26.74
C PRO A 53 -19.68 21.51 -26.32
N LEU A 54 -19.96 21.45 -25.03
CA LEU A 54 -21.14 22.10 -24.45
C LEU A 54 -20.91 23.61 -24.26
N SER A 55 -21.70 24.42 -24.97
CA SER A 55 -21.76 25.88 -24.78
C SER A 55 -23.01 26.26 -24.00
N PHE A 56 -22.82 26.71 -22.76
CA PHE A 56 -23.87 27.33 -21.94
C PHE A 56 -23.67 28.85 -21.93
N PRO A 57 -24.36 29.61 -22.79
CA PRO A 57 -24.31 31.08 -22.77
C PRO A 57 -24.93 31.60 -21.47
N GLY A 58 -24.30 32.61 -20.84
CA GLY A 58 -24.79 33.20 -19.59
C GLY A 58 -24.26 32.54 -18.30
N SER A 59 -23.45 31.48 -18.39
CA SER A 59 -23.01 30.76 -17.18
C SER A 59 -22.08 31.57 -16.27
N TYR A 60 -21.34 32.52 -16.84
CA TYR A 60 -20.45 33.36 -16.05
C TYR A 60 -21.28 34.34 -15.21
N GLU A 61 -22.30 34.94 -15.82
CA GLU A 61 -23.27 35.80 -15.16
C GLU A 61 -24.02 35.03 -14.06
N GLU A 62 -24.48 33.81 -14.34
CA GLU A 62 -25.09 32.91 -13.35
C GLU A 62 -24.13 32.64 -12.18
N SER A 63 -22.89 32.27 -12.46
CA SER A 63 -21.87 32.04 -11.43
C SER A 63 -21.58 33.28 -10.58
N THR A 64 -21.66 34.49 -11.16
CA THR A 64 -21.54 35.73 -10.39
C THR A 64 -22.74 36.00 -9.50
N ALA A 65 -23.96 35.69 -9.96
CA ALA A 65 -25.17 35.83 -9.17
C ALA A 65 -25.16 34.86 -7.98
N ASP A 66 -24.78 33.61 -8.21
CA ASP A 66 -24.68 32.59 -7.16
C ASP A 66 -23.66 32.96 -6.09
N GLN A 67 -22.54 33.58 -6.50
CA GLN A 67 -21.53 34.10 -5.57
C GLN A 67 -22.11 35.19 -4.64
N GLU A 68 -22.93 36.09 -5.16
CA GLU A 68 -23.57 37.14 -4.34
C GLU A 68 -24.61 36.54 -3.38
N VAL A 69 -25.40 35.57 -3.83
CA VAL A 69 -26.36 34.84 -2.98
C VAL A 69 -25.65 34.06 -1.87
N CYS A 70 -24.53 33.39 -2.21
CA CYS A 70 -23.73 32.63 -1.26
C CYS A 70 -23.12 33.55 -0.17
N LYS A 71 -22.60 34.72 -0.53
CA LYS A 71 -22.09 35.71 0.43
C LYS A 71 -23.16 36.25 1.38
N GLN A 72 -24.35 36.53 0.86
CA GLN A 72 -25.47 36.96 1.68
C GLN A 72 -25.87 35.87 2.68
N SER A 73 -25.96 34.64 2.20
CA SER A 73 -26.26 33.47 3.04
C SER A 73 -25.17 33.24 4.10
N LEU A 74 -23.89 33.35 3.72
CA LEU A 74 -22.76 33.27 4.65
C LEU A 74 -22.84 34.34 5.74
N THR A 75 -23.18 35.59 5.39
CA THR A 75 -23.37 36.67 6.38
C THR A 75 -24.46 36.34 7.39
N VAL A 76 -25.56 35.70 6.95
CA VAL A 76 -26.63 35.25 7.84
C VAL A 76 -26.15 34.11 8.74
N CYS A 77 -25.45 33.11 8.19
CA CYS A 77 -24.90 31.99 8.93
C CYS A 77 -23.87 32.43 9.98
N ILE A 78 -22.96 33.34 9.65
CA ILE A 78 -21.99 33.90 10.59
C ILE A 78 -22.70 34.55 11.79
N LYS A 79 -23.74 35.35 11.53
CA LYS A 79 -24.53 36.00 12.60
C LYS A 79 -25.30 34.98 13.45
N ALA A 80 -25.85 33.94 12.83
CA ALA A 80 -26.67 32.93 13.52
C ALA A 80 -25.83 31.98 14.37
N TYR A 81 -24.68 31.51 13.86
CA TYR A 81 -23.87 30.47 14.47
C TYR A 81 -22.62 30.98 15.18
N GLN A 82 -22.34 32.29 15.10
CA GLN A 82 -21.17 32.94 15.71
C GLN A 82 -19.82 32.33 15.26
N SER A 83 -19.82 31.65 14.10
CA SER A 83 -18.66 31.00 13.48
C SER A 83 -17.83 30.16 14.47
N PRO A 84 -18.27 28.95 14.83
CA PRO A 84 -17.46 28.06 15.65
C PRO A 84 -16.09 27.85 15.01
N PRO A 85 -15.04 27.59 15.82
CA PRO A 85 -13.70 27.35 15.29
C PRO A 85 -13.77 26.23 14.25
N GLU A 86 -13.19 26.49 13.08
CA GLU A 86 -13.22 25.56 11.97
C GLU A 86 -12.46 24.29 12.36
N GLU A 87 -13.11 23.14 12.22
CA GLU A 87 -12.46 21.85 12.39
C GLU A 87 -11.34 21.73 11.36
N MET A 88 -10.22 21.12 11.75
CA MET A 88 -9.05 21.02 10.89
C MET A 88 -8.47 19.62 10.99
N ASP A 89 -8.43 18.95 9.85
CA ASP A 89 -7.87 17.62 9.71
C ASP A 89 -6.56 17.70 8.93
N SER A 90 -5.54 17.08 9.50
CA SER A 90 -4.21 17.02 8.89
C SER A 90 -4.23 16.08 7.68
N PRO A 91 -3.60 16.45 6.56
CA PRO A 91 -3.46 15.55 5.40
C PRO A 91 -2.65 14.29 5.73
N GLU A 92 -3.11 13.19 5.17
CA GLU A 92 -2.34 11.96 4.99
C GLU A 92 -1.70 11.97 3.60
N THR A 93 -0.37 11.83 3.56
CA THR A 93 0.40 11.83 2.31
C THR A 93 1.04 10.47 2.06
N SER A 94 0.85 9.96 0.85
CA SER A 94 1.46 8.73 0.33
C SER A 94 2.20 9.02 -0.96
N ILE A 95 3.36 8.38 -1.16
CA ILE A 95 4.18 8.50 -2.37
C ILE A 95 4.50 7.10 -2.90
N TYR A 96 4.17 6.83 -4.17
CA TYR A 96 4.35 5.51 -4.77
C TYR A 96 4.49 5.59 -6.29
N PRO A 97 5.17 4.62 -6.93
CA PRO A 97 5.23 4.54 -8.38
C PRO A 97 3.90 4.01 -8.94
N LYS A 98 3.53 4.47 -10.13
CA LYS A 98 2.32 4.02 -10.84
C LYS A 98 2.43 2.56 -11.27
N ASN A 99 3.61 2.16 -11.74
CA ASN A 99 3.93 0.80 -12.17
C ASN A 99 5.12 0.26 -11.38
N ASP A 100 5.36 -1.05 -11.46
CA ASP A 100 6.58 -1.66 -10.91
C ASP A 100 7.84 -1.00 -11.47
N VAL A 101 8.82 -0.77 -10.59
CA VAL A 101 10.00 0.03 -10.91
C VAL A 101 11.02 -0.80 -11.66
N GLN A 102 11.33 -0.36 -12.88
CA GLN A 102 12.37 -0.93 -13.74
C GLN A 102 13.34 0.19 -14.13
N LEU A 103 14.63 -0.02 -13.86
CA LEU A 103 15.65 1.00 -14.14
C LEU A 103 15.73 1.29 -15.64
N GLY A 104 15.82 2.58 -16.00
CA GLY A 104 15.88 3.02 -17.40
C GLY A 104 14.56 2.92 -18.18
N VAL A 105 13.46 2.52 -17.56
CA VAL A 105 12.12 2.45 -18.17
C VAL A 105 11.24 3.57 -17.62
N GLU A 106 10.57 4.32 -18.50
CA GLU A 106 9.68 5.41 -18.09
C GLU A 106 8.62 4.94 -17.08
N ASN A 107 8.48 5.69 -15.99
CA ASN A 107 7.47 5.47 -14.97
C ASN A 107 6.91 6.82 -14.48
N THR A 108 5.92 6.80 -13.59
CA THR A 108 5.35 8.00 -12.99
C THR A 108 5.27 7.82 -11.49
N ILE A 109 5.82 8.74 -10.72
CA ILE A 109 5.63 8.81 -9.27
C ILE A 109 4.34 9.57 -8.99
N ILE A 110 3.49 8.99 -8.15
CA ILE A 110 2.24 9.56 -7.70
C ILE A 110 2.41 9.96 -6.24
N CYS A 111 2.14 11.23 -5.94
CA CYS A 111 1.89 11.70 -4.59
C CYS A 111 0.38 11.84 -4.40
N HIS A 112 -0.16 11.08 -3.45
CA HIS A 112 -1.57 11.08 -3.09
C HIS A 112 -1.74 11.68 -1.70
N VAL A 113 -2.58 12.70 -1.61
CA VAL A 113 -2.90 13.42 -0.38
C VAL A 113 -4.39 13.26 -0.10
N THR A 114 -4.77 12.88 1.12
CA THR A 114 -6.16 12.57 1.51
C THR A 114 -6.45 12.97 2.95
N GLY A 115 -7.72 12.98 3.35
CA GLY A 115 -8.13 13.15 4.75
C GLY A 115 -7.84 14.54 5.34
N PHE A 116 -7.72 15.56 4.49
CA PHE A 116 -7.44 16.92 4.93
C PHE A 116 -8.70 17.78 4.98
N PHE A 117 -8.80 18.61 6.01
CA PHE A 117 -9.79 19.68 6.10
C PHE A 117 -9.10 20.93 6.67
N PRO A 118 -9.25 22.11 6.04
CA PRO A 118 -10.13 22.39 4.94
C PRO A 118 -9.48 21.94 3.64
N PRO A 119 -10.28 21.82 2.59
CA PRO A 119 -9.75 21.63 1.27
C PRO A 119 -9.30 22.98 0.64
N PRO A 120 -8.20 22.98 -0.16
CA PRO A 120 -7.74 24.18 -0.84
C PRO A 120 -8.74 24.55 -1.93
N VAL A 121 -9.12 25.83 -1.99
CA VAL A 121 -10.15 26.45 -2.84
C VAL A 121 -10.44 25.69 -4.17
N SER A 122 -9.46 25.38 -5.02
CA SER A 122 -9.70 24.58 -6.23
C SER A 122 -9.65 23.07 -5.97
N TYR A 123 -10.74 22.46 -5.54
CA TYR A 123 -10.80 21.01 -5.36
C TYR A 123 -12.18 20.42 -5.67
N ARG A 124 -12.16 19.18 -6.18
CA ARG A 124 -13.34 18.43 -6.59
C ARG A 124 -13.78 17.52 -5.42
N PRO A 125 -14.92 17.77 -4.78
CA PRO A 125 -15.45 16.81 -3.82
C PRO A 125 -15.84 15.53 -4.56
N ARG A 126 -15.37 14.39 -4.05
CA ARG A 126 -15.90 13.09 -4.48
C ARG A 126 -17.31 12.93 -3.90
N ASN A 127 -18.16 12.12 -4.54
CA ASN A 127 -19.53 11.83 -4.09
C ASN A 127 -19.62 11.30 -2.64
N ASP A 128 -18.51 10.82 -2.05
CA ASP A 128 -18.43 10.34 -0.67
C ASP A 128 -18.05 11.43 0.35
N GLY A 129 -17.89 12.68 -0.09
CA GLY A 129 -17.53 13.81 0.77
C GLY A 129 -16.05 13.87 1.15
N THR A 130 -15.21 12.97 0.64
CA THR A 130 -13.76 12.98 0.92
C THR A 130 -12.98 13.77 -0.13
N PHE A 131 -11.91 14.42 0.32
CA PHE A 131 -11.04 15.22 -0.53
C PHE A 131 -9.74 14.48 -0.84
N HIS A 132 -9.37 14.45 -2.11
CA HIS A 132 -8.10 13.88 -2.56
C HIS A 132 -7.40 14.83 -3.52
N ILE A 133 -6.08 14.96 -3.36
CA ILE A 133 -5.21 15.67 -4.28
C ILE A 133 -4.15 14.69 -4.78
N PHE A 134 -3.93 14.69 -6.10
CA PHE A 134 -2.91 13.88 -6.74
C PHE A 134 -1.92 14.80 -7.44
N SER A 135 -0.62 14.53 -7.25
CA SER A 135 0.47 15.12 -8.03
C SER A 135 1.24 13.99 -8.69
N SER A 136 1.54 14.14 -9.98
CA SER A 136 2.22 13.11 -10.78
C SER A 136 3.50 13.66 -11.40
N LEU A 137 4.60 12.92 -11.26
CA LEU A 137 5.89 13.25 -11.84
C LEU A 137 6.35 12.11 -12.74
N LYS A 138 6.53 12.39 -14.03
CA LYS A 138 7.12 11.44 -14.99
C LYS A 138 8.62 11.35 -14.77
N ILE A 139 9.14 10.13 -14.72
CA ILE A 139 10.54 9.82 -14.38
C ILE A 139 11.09 8.70 -15.25
N ILE A 140 12.42 8.63 -15.34
CA ILE A 140 13.15 7.45 -15.80
C ILE A 140 14.05 7.07 -14.61
N PRO A 141 13.66 6.07 -13.79
CA PRO A 141 14.32 5.79 -12.52
C PRO A 141 15.74 5.23 -12.74
N GLU A 142 16.71 5.79 -12.02
CA GLU A 142 18.09 5.34 -11.94
C GLU A 142 18.43 4.75 -10.56
N GLU A 143 19.54 4.02 -10.46
CA GLU A 143 19.97 3.49 -9.17
C GLU A 143 20.26 4.63 -8.20
N ARG A 144 19.63 4.58 -7.02
CA ARG A 144 19.75 5.58 -5.94
C ARG A 144 19.01 6.90 -6.15
N ASP A 145 18.08 6.98 -7.10
CA ASP A 145 17.17 8.13 -7.13
C ASP A 145 16.31 8.20 -5.87
N ILE A 146 16.06 9.44 -5.44
CA ILE A 146 15.23 9.79 -4.30
C ILE A 146 14.25 10.86 -4.75
N TYR A 147 12.97 10.58 -4.53
CA TYR A 147 11.86 11.47 -4.85
C TYR A 147 11.21 11.94 -3.56
N SER A 148 10.69 13.16 -3.55
CA SER A 148 9.99 13.71 -2.40
C SER A 148 8.71 14.42 -2.80
N CYS A 149 7.72 14.33 -1.92
CA CYS A 149 6.48 15.08 -2.01
C CYS A 149 6.34 15.93 -0.76
N THR A 150 6.21 17.24 -0.94
CA THR A 150 6.04 18.21 0.14
C THR A 150 4.63 18.80 0.07
N VAL A 151 3.91 18.69 1.19
CA VAL A 151 2.54 19.18 1.33
C VAL A 151 2.52 20.32 2.35
N ASN A 152 1.96 21.45 1.92
CA ASN A 152 1.69 22.59 2.78
C ASN A 152 0.19 22.66 3.04
N HIS A 153 -0.19 22.66 4.31
CA HIS A 153 -1.60 22.72 4.72
C HIS A 153 -1.73 23.43 6.07
N ARG A 154 -2.82 24.16 6.28
CA ARG A 154 -3.01 24.99 7.49
C ARG A 154 -3.18 24.20 8.79
N ALA A 155 -3.61 22.94 8.69
CA ALA A 155 -3.70 22.03 9.83
C ALA A 155 -2.32 21.48 10.25
N LEU A 156 -1.27 21.71 9.46
CA LEU A 156 0.08 21.32 9.78
C LEU A 156 0.84 22.46 10.46
N GLN A 157 1.66 22.14 11.47
CA GLN A 157 2.58 23.10 12.10
C GLN A 157 3.75 23.49 11.18
N GLY A 158 3.97 22.74 10.10
CA GLY A 158 4.99 22.97 9.08
C GLY A 158 4.80 22.04 7.87
N PRO A 159 5.58 22.20 6.79
CA PRO A 159 5.48 21.34 5.62
C PRO A 159 5.66 19.87 5.98
N GLN A 160 4.77 19.01 5.49
CA GLN A 160 4.94 17.56 5.59
C GLN A 160 5.66 17.07 4.33
N THR A 161 6.85 16.47 4.48
CA THR A 161 7.59 15.88 3.36
C THR A 161 7.64 14.36 3.49
N LYS A 162 7.18 13.66 2.45
CA LYS A 162 7.37 12.22 2.29
C LYS A 162 8.43 11.96 1.25
N ILE A 163 9.33 11.03 1.54
CA ILE A 163 10.45 10.66 0.68
C ILE A 163 10.24 9.22 0.24
N TRP A 164 10.50 8.94 -1.03
CA TRP A 164 10.50 7.61 -1.60
C TRP A 164 11.81 7.41 -2.35
N GLY A 165 12.54 6.34 -2.03
CA GLY A 165 13.80 6.00 -2.67
C GLY A 165 13.77 4.59 -3.21
N ILE A 166 14.43 4.36 -4.35
CA ILE A 166 14.51 3.04 -4.98
C ILE A 166 15.24 2.02 -4.07
N GLN A 167 16.09 2.52 -3.17
CA GLN A 167 16.83 1.73 -2.20
C GLN A 167 15.94 0.97 -1.18
N GLU A 168 14.71 1.41 -0.91
CA GLU A 168 13.84 0.72 0.07
C GLU A 168 13.39 -0.67 -0.40
N MET A 169 13.47 -0.97 -1.69
CA MET A 169 13.22 -2.32 -2.23
C MET A 169 14.35 -3.30 -1.87
N ALA A 170 15.57 -2.79 -1.66
CA ALA A 170 16.74 -3.59 -1.26
C ALA A 170 16.85 -3.77 0.26
N ALA A 171 16.04 -3.07 1.05
CA ALA A 171 16.12 -3.06 2.52
C ALA A 171 15.24 -4.11 3.21
N VAL A 172 14.54 -4.98 2.47
CA VAL A 172 14.14 -6.28 3.03
C VAL A 172 15.43 -7.09 3.20
N ARG A 173 16.14 -6.84 4.31
CA ARG A 173 17.14 -7.78 4.81
C ARG A 173 16.47 -9.16 4.78
N PRO A 174 17.04 -10.17 4.11
CA PRO A 174 16.50 -11.52 4.24
C PRO A 174 16.46 -11.80 5.73
N SER A 175 15.26 -12.09 6.25
CA SER A 175 15.06 -12.46 7.65
C SER A 175 16.10 -13.52 7.97
N VAL A 176 17.04 -13.21 8.87
CA VAL A 176 18.11 -14.12 9.28
C VAL A 176 17.54 -15.24 10.18
N GLY A 177 16.25 -15.15 10.53
CA GLY A 177 15.53 -16.08 11.39
C GLY A 177 15.53 -17.54 10.89
N PRO A 178 15.14 -17.82 9.64
CA PRO A 178 15.11 -19.20 9.13
C PRO A 178 16.50 -19.81 8.95
N ALA A 179 17.52 -19.00 8.60
CA ALA A 179 18.88 -19.48 8.37
C ALA A 179 19.57 -19.92 9.67
N LEU A 180 19.38 -19.17 10.77
CA LEU A 180 19.91 -19.54 12.09
C LEU A 180 19.22 -20.80 12.64
N PHE A 181 17.92 -20.97 12.39
CA PHE A 181 17.16 -22.14 12.82
C PHE A 181 17.61 -23.41 12.07
N CYS A 182 17.84 -23.32 10.76
CA CYS A 182 18.39 -24.41 9.98
C CYS A 182 19.80 -24.81 10.43
N GLY A 183 20.68 -23.82 10.69
CA GLY A 183 22.05 -24.10 11.15
C GLY A 183 22.11 -24.85 12.49
N ALA A 184 21.31 -24.43 13.47
CA ALA A 184 21.24 -25.09 14.78
C ALA A 184 20.58 -26.48 14.71
N GLY A 185 19.59 -26.66 13.82
CA GLY A 185 18.95 -27.97 13.61
C GLY A 185 19.91 -29.00 13.00
N PHE A 186 20.71 -28.60 12.01
CA PHE A 186 21.69 -29.49 11.37
C PHE A 186 22.78 -29.96 12.34
N THR A 187 23.28 -29.10 13.21
CA THR A 187 24.33 -29.50 14.18
C THR A 187 23.81 -30.49 15.21
N LEU A 188 22.59 -30.29 15.72
CA LEU A 188 21.94 -31.23 16.63
C LEU A 188 21.63 -32.58 15.96
N ALA A 189 21.19 -32.57 14.69
CA ALA A 189 20.94 -33.81 13.94
C ALA A 189 22.23 -34.63 13.74
N LEU A 190 23.35 -33.99 13.38
CA LEU A 190 24.63 -34.67 13.20
C LEU A 190 25.16 -35.28 14.50
N LEU A 191 25.02 -34.57 15.64
CA LEU A 191 25.37 -35.09 16.95
C LEU A 191 24.49 -36.29 17.36
N GLY A 192 23.20 -36.24 17.03
CA GLY A 192 22.27 -37.36 17.23
C GLY A 192 22.66 -38.61 16.44
N VAL A 193 23.07 -38.43 15.17
CA VAL A 193 23.52 -39.56 14.33
C VAL A 193 24.82 -40.16 14.87
N ALA A 194 25.80 -39.33 15.24
CA ALA A 194 27.08 -39.82 15.76
C ALA A 194 26.91 -40.61 17.07
N THR A 195 26.08 -40.09 17.99
CA THR A 195 25.77 -40.79 19.25
C THR A 195 24.99 -42.08 19.01
N GLY A 196 24.00 -42.07 18.11
CA GLY A 196 23.24 -43.26 17.73
C GLY A 196 24.11 -44.37 17.14
N ILE A 197 25.03 -44.04 16.22
CA ILE A 197 25.99 -45.00 15.65
C ILE A 197 26.89 -45.58 16.73
N PHE A 198 27.39 -44.75 17.65
CA PHE A 198 28.23 -45.22 18.75
C PHE A 198 27.51 -46.24 19.64
N PHE A 199 26.26 -45.95 20.04
CA PHE A 199 25.46 -46.88 20.83
C PHE A 199 25.10 -48.15 20.05
N PHE A 200 24.78 -48.05 18.77
CA PHE A 200 24.47 -49.20 17.93
C PHE A 200 25.68 -50.14 17.76
N VAL A 201 26.85 -49.59 17.46
CA VAL A 201 28.11 -50.37 17.37
C VAL A 201 28.44 -51.01 18.71
N LYS A 202 28.31 -50.26 19.82
CA LYS A 202 28.54 -50.81 21.15
C LYS A 202 27.55 -51.94 21.48
N GLY A 203 26.28 -51.79 21.13
CA GLY A 203 25.26 -52.84 21.27
C GLY A 203 25.61 -54.09 20.47
N ALA A 204 25.95 -53.94 19.20
CA ALA A 204 26.32 -55.05 18.32
C ALA A 204 27.61 -55.78 18.75
N VAL A 205 28.60 -55.05 19.28
CA VAL A 205 29.82 -55.65 19.83
C VAL A 205 29.52 -56.40 21.12
N THR A 206 28.68 -55.85 22.01
CA THR A 206 28.32 -56.50 23.27
C THR A 206 27.51 -57.77 23.04
N ASP A 207 26.55 -57.74 22.10
CA ASP A 207 25.75 -58.90 21.69
C ASP A 207 26.63 -60.02 21.10
N ASN A 208 27.55 -59.68 20.18
CA ASN A 208 28.52 -60.64 19.65
C ASN A 208 29.43 -61.25 20.73
N THR A 209 29.85 -60.46 21.73
CA THR A 209 30.66 -61.00 22.84
C THR A 209 29.86 -61.92 23.77
N ASP A 210 28.57 -61.65 23.99
CA ASP A 210 27.69 -62.50 24.80
C ASP A 210 27.34 -63.81 24.07
N ILE A 211 27.12 -63.78 22.75
CA ILE A 211 26.95 -64.98 21.92
C ILE A 211 28.22 -65.85 21.99
N ALA A 212 29.40 -65.26 21.81
CA ALA A 212 30.67 -65.98 21.90
C ALA A 212 30.93 -66.57 23.30
N LYS A 213 30.50 -65.88 24.36
CA LYS A 213 30.59 -66.38 25.75
C LYS A 213 29.62 -67.54 25.98
N LYS A 214 28.41 -67.47 25.42
CA LYS A 214 27.39 -68.52 25.50
C LYS A 214 27.81 -69.80 24.75
N GLU A 215 28.42 -69.67 23.57
CA GLU A 215 28.98 -70.83 22.84
C GLU A 215 30.12 -71.52 23.62
N LYS A 216 31.06 -70.74 24.19
CA LYS A 216 32.14 -71.31 25.01
C LYS A 216 31.61 -72.05 26.24
N HIS A 217 30.60 -71.51 26.91
CA HIS A 217 29.97 -72.16 28.06
C HIS A 217 29.22 -73.44 27.66
N PHE A 218 28.63 -73.48 26.45
CA PHE A 218 27.95 -74.67 25.93
C PHE A 218 28.94 -75.80 25.58
N MET A 219 30.07 -75.48 24.96
CA MET A 219 31.13 -76.47 24.66
C MET A 219 31.81 -77.04 25.91
N GLN A 220 31.80 -76.31 27.03
CA GLN A 220 32.36 -76.79 28.30
C GLN A 220 31.47 -77.82 29.00
N TRP A 221 30.17 -77.88 28.67
CA TRP A 221 29.18 -78.80 29.26
C TRP A 221 28.75 -79.95 28.35
N THR A 222 29.32 -80.08 27.15
CA THR A 222 29.13 -81.30 26.34
C THR A 222 30.01 -82.43 26.89
N PRO A 223 29.45 -83.46 27.54
CA PRO A 223 30.23 -84.60 27.99
C PRO A 223 30.77 -85.37 26.76
N PRO A 224 31.96 -85.99 26.85
CA PRO A 224 32.49 -86.79 25.76
C PRO A 224 31.54 -87.93 25.41
N ILE A 225 31.20 -88.05 24.12
CA ILE A 225 30.40 -89.15 23.58
C ILE A 225 31.14 -90.44 23.89
N LYS A 226 30.57 -91.28 24.77
CA LYS A 226 31.09 -92.64 25.00
C LYS A 226 30.85 -93.47 23.74
N THR A 227 31.92 -93.87 23.06
CA THR A 227 31.90 -94.87 22.01
C THR A 227 31.53 -96.22 22.62
N VAL A 228 30.37 -96.76 22.24
CA VAL A 228 29.98 -98.14 22.56
C VAL A 228 30.63 -99.05 21.50
N SER A 229 31.65 -99.80 21.88
CA SER A 229 32.14 -100.94 21.10
C SER A 229 31.12 -102.08 21.20
N ARG A 230 30.42 -102.35 20.09
CA ARG A 230 29.68 -103.61 19.91
C ARG A 230 30.68 -104.66 19.42
N GLY A 231 30.94 -105.66 20.24
CA GLY A 231 31.57 -106.91 19.79
C GLY A 231 30.55 -107.77 19.04
N PHE A 232 30.95 -108.23 17.86
CA PHE A 232 30.93 -109.61 17.37
C PHE A 232 31.81 -109.69 16.13
#